data_AF-A0A9Q8P6L1-F1
#
_entry.id   AF-A0A9Q8P6L1-F1
#
_cell.length_a   1.000
_cell.length_b   1.000
_cell.length_c   1.000
_cell.angle_alpha   90.00
_cell.angle_beta   90.00
_cell.angle_gamma   90.00
#
_symmetry.space_group_name_H-M   'P 1'
#
loop_
_entity.id
_entity.type
_entity.pdbx_description
1 polymer ?
#
loop_
_entity_poly.entity_id
_entity_poly.type
_entity_poly.pdbx_seq_one_letter_code
_entity_poly.pdbx_strand_id
1 'polypeptide(L)'
;MLDERELAISPIQPESVQHNARTVSNIRALTASLFGVAAGTLGLESLPGFIFYFLGTAIVSVLIFQLKAEQNAKAFFFRPTGDLWAGDMFGVLEARLEQANLLKKVVDAIKDLVQDCNFDCNDSGIALQAMDNSHVALVSMMLKSESFSPFRCDRNIALGINLTSLTKVLRCAQSEDILTMKAEDAPDVVNFTFESAESDRLSEYDIKLMDIDQEHLGIPDTEYAATISLPSSEFQRITRDLSALSESVSIECTKDGVSFKCNGDIGNGSVTLRSHTNVEKPDQNIEINLSEPVALTFSLKYLMNFCKASGLSGSVKLCLSNEVPLLVEYGLANNSYLRFYLAPKIGDEE
;
A
#
# COMPACT_ATOMS: atom_id res chain seq x y z
N MET A 1 -22.46 -2.88 15.54
CA MET A 1 -22.67 -3.71 14.34
C MET A 1 -24.11 -3.55 13.91
N LEU A 2 -24.35 -3.20 12.65
CA LEU A 2 -25.69 -3.27 12.06
C LEU A 2 -26.03 -4.74 11.82
N ASP A 3 -27.28 -5.12 12.04
CA ASP A 3 -27.76 -6.49 11.88
C ASP A 3 -27.76 -6.85 10.38
N GLU A 4 -27.23 -8.01 9.98
CA GLU A 4 -27.12 -8.42 8.56
C GLU A 4 -28.48 -8.41 7.84
N ARG A 5 -29.56 -8.59 8.62
CA ARG A 5 -30.95 -8.46 8.15
C ARG A 5 -31.37 -7.02 7.78
N GLU A 6 -30.85 -6.00 8.46
CA GLU A 6 -31.19 -4.59 8.16
C GLU A 6 -30.50 -4.10 6.88
N LEU A 7 -29.24 -4.53 6.65
CA LEU A 7 -28.48 -4.21 5.43
C LEU A 7 -29.09 -4.85 4.16
N ALA A 8 -29.82 -5.95 4.30
CA ALA A 8 -30.56 -6.56 3.20
C ALA A 8 -31.84 -5.80 2.81
N ILE A 9 -32.40 -4.99 3.74
CA ILE A 9 -33.65 -4.21 3.54
C ILE A 9 -33.33 -2.79 3.07
N SER A 10 -32.17 -2.23 3.46
CA SER A 10 -31.69 -0.91 3.03
C SER A 10 -30.17 -0.97 2.79
N PRO A 11 -29.73 -1.30 1.56
CA PRO A 11 -28.30 -1.42 1.27
C PRO A 11 -27.63 -0.05 1.36
N ILE A 12 -26.65 0.04 2.23
CA ILE A 12 -25.82 1.23 2.38
C ILE A 12 -24.75 1.19 1.27
N GLN A 13 -24.83 2.10 0.30
CA GLN A 13 -23.84 2.19 -0.76
C GLN A 13 -22.52 2.78 -0.21
N PRO A 14 -21.37 2.07 -0.33
CA PRO A 14 -20.09 2.53 0.23
C PRO A 14 -19.67 3.93 -0.25
N GLU A 15 -19.86 4.22 -1.54
CA GLU A 15 -19.56 5.53 -2.13
C GLU A 15 -20.39 6.66 -1.49
N SER A 16 -21.68 6.40 -1.22
CA SER A 16 -22.57 7.37 -0.58
C SER A 16 -22.18 7.64 0.87
N VAL A 17 -21.70 6.62 1.60
CA VAL A 17 -21.19 6.80 2.96
C VAL A 17 -19.89 7.60 2.97
N GLN A 18 -18.96 7.30 2.06
CA GLN A 18 -17.73 8.08 1.92
C GLN A 18 -18.04 9.54 1.55
N HIS A 19 -18.99 9.78 0.64
CA HIS A 19 -19.44 11.13 0.31
C HIS A 19 -20.08 11.85 1.50
N ASN A 20 -20.92 11.16 2.28
CA ASN A 20 -21.53 11.71 3.49
C ASN A 20 -20.48 12.06 4.55
N ALA A 21 -19.51 11.17 4.77
CA ALA A 21 -18.40 11.40 5.69
C ALA A 21 -17.58 12.63 5.28
N ARG A 22 -17.22 12.75 3.99
CA ARG A 22 -16.55 13.94 3.44
C ARG A 22 -17.39 15.22 3.62
N THR A 23 -18.69 15.14 3.41
CA THR A 23 -19.60 16.29 3.56
C THR A 23 -19.67 16.75 5.02
N VAL A 24 -19.77 15.81 5.96
CA VAL A 24 -19.76 16.13 7.40
C VAL A 24 -18.41 16.75 7.81
N SER A 25 -17.29 16.19 7.35
CA SER A 25 -15.95 16.74 7.59
C SER A 25 -15.82 18.16 7.05
N ASN A 26 -16.30 18.44 5.84
CA ASN A 26 -16.31 19.80 5.27
C ASN A 26 -17.17 20.78 6.08
N ILE A 27 -18.37 20.38 6.51
CA ILE A 27 -19.24 21.21 7.35
C ILE A 27 -18.52 21.55 8.66
N ARG A 28 -17.84 20.57 9.26
CA ARG A 28 -17.12 20.78 10.51
C ARG A 28 -15.86 21.61 10.34
N ALA A 29 -15.09 21.45 9.26
CA ALA A 29 -13.95 22.32 8.97
C ALA A 29 -14.37 23.79 8.84
N LEU A 30 -15.49 24.04 8.16
CA LEU A 30 -16.10 25.38 8.07
C LEU A 30 -16.58 25.88 9.44
N THR A 31 -17.19 25.00 10.22
CA THR A 31 -17.66 25.29 11.58
C THR A 31 -16.51 25.64 12.52
N ALA A 32 -15.42 24.88 12.45
CA ALA A 32 -14.22 25.08 13.24
C ALA A 32 -13.54 26.40 12.89
N SER A 33 -13.45 26.73 11.61
CA SER A 33 -12.96 28.03 11.14
C SER A 33 -13.84 29.18 11.64
N LEU A 34 -15.17 29.07 11.51
CA LEU A 34 -16.12 30.09 11.94
C LEU A 34 -16.04 30.33 13.46
N PHE A 35 -16.05 29.26 14.26
CA PHE A 35 -15.96 29.38 15.72
C PHE A 35 -14.57 29.79 16.19
N GLY A 36 -13.50 29.44 15.47
CA GLY A 36 -12.15 29.94 15.73
C GLY A 36 -12.05 31.45 15.54
N VAL A 37 -12.59 31.97 14.44
CA VAL A 37 -12.67 33.43 14.20
C VAL A 37 -13.56 34.10 15.26
N ALA A 38 -14.72 33.52 15.59
CA ALA A 38 -15.60 34.05 16.62
C ALA A 38 -14.93 34.08 18.00
N ALA A 39 -14.24 33.02 18.42
CA ALA A 39 -13.49 32.97 19.67
C ALA A 39 -12.37 34.02 19.71
N GLY A 40 -11.64 34.20 18.60
CA GLY A 40 -10.61 35.22 18.46
C GLY A 40 -11.15 36.65 18.56
N THR A 41 -12.28 36.94 17.90
CA THR A 41 -12.93 38.27 17.99
C THR A 41 -13.51 38.57 19.38
N LEU A 42 -13.95 37.53 20.11
CA LEU A 42 -14.46 37.64 21.47
C LEU A 42 -13.36 37.64 22.54
N GLY A 43 -12.09 37.46 22.15
CA GLY A 43 -10.96 37.39 23.09
C GLY A 43 -11.01 36.17 24.03
N LEU A 44 -11.65 35.08 23.60
CA LEU A 44 -11.74 33.85 24.39
C LEU A 44 -10.46 33.03 24.25
N GLU A 45 -9.54 33.20 25.18
CA GLU A 45 -8.27 32.45 25.21
C GLU A 45 -8.37 31.22 26.11
N SER A 46 -7.56 30.19 25.82
CA SER A 46 -7.40 28.99 26.67
C SER A 46 -8.71 28.21 26.90
N LEU A 47 -9.03 27.84 28.15
CA LEU A 47 -10.15 26.97 28.52
C LEU A 47 -11.53 27.53 28.08
N PRO A 48 -11.86 28.84 28.27
CA PRO A 48 -13.09 29.43 27.73
C PRO A 48 -13.23 29.29 26.20
N GLY A 49 -12.14 29.47 25.45
CA GLY A 49 -12.14 29.30 23.99
C GLY A 49 -12.39 27.84 23.59
N PHE A 50 -11.78 26.90 24.31
CA PHE A 50 -11.99 25.46 24.09
C PHE A 50 -13.45 25.04 24.40
N ILE A 51 -14.03 25.54 25.49
CA ILE A 51 -15.44 25.27 25.84
C ILE A 51 -16.38 25.85 24.79
N PHE A 52 -16.11 27.07 24.30
CA PHE A 52 -16.89 27.72 23.26
C PHE A 52 -16.86 26.93 21.94
N TYR A 53 -15.68 26.48 21.53
CA TYR A 53 -15.51 25.61 20.37
C TYR A 53 -16.27 24.28 20.53
N PHE A 54 -16.16 23.63 21.69
CA PHE A 54 -16.81 22.35 21.97
C PHE A 54 -18.34 22.48 21.93
N LEU A 55 -18.90 23.53 22.56
CA LEU A 55 -20.33 23.80 22.52
C LEU A 55 -20.82 24.11 21.11
N GLY A 56 -20.08 24.93 20.36
CA GLY A 56 -20.39 25.25 18.97
C GLY A 56 -20.42 24.00 18.09
N THR A 57 -19.42 23.13 18.25
CA THR A 57 -19.30 21.87 17.51
C THR A 57 -20.43 20.91 17.87
N ALA A 58 -20.78 20.79 19.16
CA ALA A 58 -21.91 19.97 19.61
C ALA A 58 -23.26 20.44 19.03
N ILE A 59 -23.48 21.76 18.94
CA ILE A 59 -24.68 22.33 18.32
C ILE A 59 -24.76 21.96 16.84
N VAL A 60 -23.66 22.08 16.09
CA VAL A 60 -23.64 21.71 14.66
C VAL A 60 -23.89 20.21 14.47
N SER A 61 -23.31 19.36 15.31
CA SER A 61 -23.60 17.91 15.30
C SER A 61 -25.07 17.60 15.57
N VAL A 62 -25.72 18.30 16.51
CA VAL A 62 -27.17 18.19 16.75
C VAL A 62 -27.98 18.62 15.51
N LEU A 63 -27.58 19.71 14.86
CA LEU A 63 -28.26 20.21 13.67
C LEU A 63 -28.14 19.24 12.48
N ILE A 64 -26.96 18.65 12.28
CA ILE A 64 -26.75 17.61 11.25
C ILE A 64 -27.65 16.40 11.55
N PHE A 65 -27.72 15.97 12.80
CA PHE A 65 -28.57 14.84 13.21
C PHE A 65 -30.06 15.11 12.98
N GLN A 66 -30.54 16.30 13.35
CA GLN A 66 -31.96 16.64 13.28
C GLN A 66 -32.43 17.01 11.87
N LEU A 67 -31.65 17.79 11.13
CA LEU A 67 -32.08 18.36 9.85
C LEU A 67 -31.68 17.52 8.64
N LYS A 68 -30.56 16.80 8.72
CA LYS A 68 -30.00 16.05 7.57
C LYS A 68 -30.12 14.55 7.72
N ALA A 69 -29.98 14.02 8.93
CA ALA A 69 -30.11 12.59 9.18
C ALA A 69 -31.53 12.15 9.54
N GLU A 70 -32.51 13.06 9.61
CA GLU A 70 -33.92 12.78 9.99
C GLU A 70 -34.07 11.85 11.21
N GLN A 71 -33.18 11.99 12.21
CA GLN A 71 -33.08 11.12 13.39
C GLN A 71 -32.70 9.65 13.12
N ASN A 72 -32.34 9.27 11.90
CA ASN A 72 -31.90 7.93 11.52
C ASN A 72 -30.44 7.91 11.02
N ALA A 73 -29.50 8.21 11.91
CA ALA A 73 -28.07 8.26 11.57
C ALA A 73 -27.48 6.89 11.14
N LYS A 74 -28.15 5.78 11.46
CA LYS A 74 -27.73 4.42 11.05
C LYS A 74 -27.88 4.17 9.54
N ALA A 75 -28.75 4.91 8.86
CA ALA A 75 -28.94 4.78 7.42
C ALA A 75 -27.83 5.47 6.59
N PHE A 76 -27.06 6.37 7.21
CA PHE A 76 -26.14 7.25 6.50
C PHE A 76 -24.66 7.04 6.89
N PHE A 77 -24.38 6.43 8.03
CA PHE A 77 -23.03 6.27 8.60
C PHE A 77 -22.81 4.87 9.18
N PHE A 78 -21.60 4.31 9.00
CA PHE A 78 -21.21 3.03 9.60
C PHE A 78 -21.07 3.13 11.13
N ARG A 79 -20.62 4.28 11.66
CA ARG A 79 -20.52 4.55 13.10
C ARG A 79 -21.24 5.86 13.47
N PRO A 80 -22.56 5.83 13.73
CA PRO A 80 -23.37 7.05 13.92
C PRO A 80 -22.95 7.90 15.13
N THR A 81 -22.38 7.30 16.17
CA THR A 81 -21.86 8.03 17.33
C THR A 81 -20.45 8.57 17.10
N GLY A 82 -19.59 7.77 16.47
CA GLY A 82 -18.22 8.17 16.10
C GLY A 82 -18.24 9.28 15.07
N ASP A 83 -18.76 9.01 13.88
CA ASP A 83 -18.72 9.93 12.73
C ASP A 83 -19.44 11.24 13.02
N LEU A 84 -20.53 11.22 13.79
CA LEU A 84 -21.41 12.36 14.02
C LEU A 84 -21.13 13.16 15.31
N TRP A 85 -20.43 12.58 16.29
CA TRP A 85 -20.13 13.28 17.55
C TRP A 85 -18.64 13.35 17.90
N ALA A 86 -17.83 12.39 17.47
CA ALA A 86 -16.41 12.27 17.83
C ALA A 86 -15.44 12.28 16.63
N GLY A 87 -15.95 12.28 15.40
CA GLY A 87 -15.19 11.97 14.19
C GLY A 87 -14.15 13.00 13.77
N ASP A 88 -14.11 14.15 14.44
CA ASP A 88 -13.11 15.21 14.27
C ASP A 88 -12.14 15.32 15.44
N MET A 89 -12.35 14.55 16.51
CA MET A 89 -11.45 14.63 17.67
C MET A 89 -10.23 13.71 17.54
N PHE A 90 -10.25 12.63 16.74
CA PHE A 90 -9.22 11.57 16.87
C PHE A 90 -8.85 10.76 15.61
N GLY A 91 -8.94 11.28 14.38
CA GLY A 91 -8.32 10.56 13.26
C GLY A 91 -8.55 11.14 11.87
N VAL A 92 -7.46 11.51 11.20
CA VAL A 92 -7.44 11.96 9.79
C VAL A 92 -7.30 10.77 8.84
N LEU A 93 -6.69 9.68 9.31
CA LEU A 93 -6.57 8.41 8.61
C LEU A 93 -7.14 7.29 9.48
N GLU A 94 -8.06 6.50 8.93
CA GLU A 94 -8.47 5.18 9.45
C GLU A 94 -8.47 4.19 8.29
N ALA A 95 -7.53 3.25 8.29
CA ALA A 95 -7.40 2.24 7.23
C ALA A 95 -7.38 0.84 7.84
N ARG A 96 -8.43 0.06 7.59
CA ARG A 96 -8.59 -1.31 8.14
C ARG A 96 -8.36 -2.36 7.06
N LEU A 97 -7.37 -3.22 7.23
CA LEU A 97 -7.12 -4.40 6.41
C LEU A 97 -7.72 -5.64 7.09
N GLU A 98 -8.49 -6.42 6.34
CA GLU A 98 -9.08 -7.68 6.84
C GLU A 98 -8.01 -8.69 7.27
N GLN A 99 -6.85 -8.69 6.60
CA GLN A 99 -5.73 -9.56 6.92
C GLN A 99 -4.44 -8.76 7.08
N ALA A 100 -3.93 -8.68 8.31
CA ALA A 100 -2.64 -8.08 8.64
C ALA A 100 -1.47 -8.72 7.87
N ASN A 101 -1.62 -9.98 7.47
CA ASN A 101 -0.63 -10.72 6.68
C ASN A 101 -0.26 -10.02 5.37
N LEU A 102 -1.19 -9.29 4.74
CA LEU A 102 -0.92 -8.55 3.51
C LEU A 102 0.19 -7.51 3.73
N LEU A 103 -0.02 -6.59 4.68
CA LEU A 103 0.97 -5.55 4.99
C LEU A 103 2.27 -6.14 5.52
N LYS A 104 2.18 -7.21 6.33
CA LYS A 104 3.36 -7.94 6.82
C LYS A 104 4.24 -8.48 5.68
N LYS A 105 3.65 -9.16 4.70
CA LYS A 105 4.36 -9.68 3.53
C LYS A 105 4.93 -8.56 2.65
N VAL A 106 4.21 -7.46 2.49
CA VAL A 106 4.69 -6.28 1.77
C VAL A 106 5.93 -5.71 2.46
N VAL A 107 5.84 -5.40 3.76
CA VAL A 107 6.97 -4.85 4.55
C VAL A 107 8.16 -5.81 4.55
N ASP A 108 7.91 -7.11 4.70
CA ASP A 108 8.96 -8.13 4.65
C ASP A 108 9.69 -8.19 3.29
N ALA A 109 9.00 -7.87 2.19
CA ALA A 109 9.60 -7.83 0.85
C ALA A 109 10.46 -6.58 0.61
N ILE A 110 10.17 -5.46 1.27
CA ILE A 110 10.82 -4.17 0.99
C ILE A 110 11.88 -3.76 2.03
N LYS A 111 11.83 -4.28 3.26
CA LYS A 111 12.71 -3.89 4.38
C LYS A 111 14.21 -4.07 4.12
N ASP A 112 14.58 -4.96 3.21
CA ASP A 112 15.99 -5.24 2.89
C ASP A 112 16.52 -4.33 1.76
N LEU A 113 15.63 -3.57 1.11
CA LEU A 113 15.97 -2.57 0.11
C LEU A 113 15.99 -1.16 0.71
N VAL A 114 15.06 -0.88 1.62
CA VAL A 114 14.80 0.46 2.16
C VAL A 114 14.69 0.37 3.68
N GLN A 115 15.34 1.29 4.40
CA GLN A 115 15.28 1.34 5.86
C GLN A 115 14.15 2.24 6.36
N ASP A 116 14.00 3.41 5.75
CA ASP A 116 13.06 4.45 6.12
C ASP A 116 12.29 4.89 4.87
N CYS A 117 10.97 5.01 4.97
CA CYS A 117 10.13 5.42 3.84
C CYS A 117 8.86 6.14 4.29
N ASN A 118 8.30 6.95 3.41
CA ASN A 118 6.98 7.56 3.59
C ASN A 118 5.89 6.64 3.05
N PHE A 119 4.86 6.42 3.88
CA PHE A 119 3.57 5.89 3.45
C PHE A 119 2.65 7.07 3.17
N ASP A 120 2.39 7.31 1.89
CA ASP A 120 1.57 8.42 1.42
C ASP A 120 0.11 7.98 1.34
N CYS A 121 -0.67 8.49 2.27
CA CYS A 121 -2.08 8.18 2.39
C CYS A 121 -2.89 9.32 1.79
N ASN A 122 -3.78 8.98 0.86
CA ASN A 122 -4.73 9.90 0.25
C ASN A 122 -6.08 9.19 0.03
N ASP A 123 -7.01 9.83 -0.65
CA ASP A 123 -8.32 9.27 -0.91
C ASP A 123 -8.32 8.02 -1.82
N SER A 124 -7.28 7.86 -2.63
CA SER A 124 -7.11 6.72 -3.55
C SER A 124 -6.53 5.49 -2.85
N GLY A 125 -5.87 5.66 -1.70
CA GLY A 125 -5.29 4.57 -0.93
C GLY A 125 -4.01 4.94 -0.19
N ILE A 126 -3.17 3.94 0.07
CA ILE A 126 -1.84 4.09 0.68
C ILE A 126 -0.79 3.71 -0.36
N ALA A 127 0.05 4.66 -0.71
CA ALA A 127 1.18 4.48 -1.61
C ALA A 127 2.51 4.51 -0.84
N LEU A 128 3.53 3.90 -1.42
CA LEU A 128 4.91 4.01 -0.93
C LEU A 128 5.82 4.02 -2.14
N GLN A 129 6.76 4.96 -2.18
CA GLN A 129 7.82 4.99 -3.16
C GLN A 129 9.14 5.27 -2.45
N ALA A 130 10.16 4.46 -2.74
CA ALA A 130 11.49 4.71 -2.21
C ALA A 130 12.59 4.09 -3.09
N MET A 131 13.79 4.68 -3.03
CA MET A 131 15.00 4.13 -3.65
C MET A 131 15.84 3.39 -2.60
N ASP A 132 16.64 2.44 -3.07
CA ASP A 132 17.68 1.85 -2.25
C ASP A 132 18.87 2.80 -2.04
N ASN A 133 19.75 2.50 -1.08
CA ASN A 133 20.91 3.34 -0.74
C ASN A 133 21.89 3.56 -1.91
N SER A 134 21.87 2.70 -2.93
CA SER A 134 22.72 2.86 -4.12
C SER A 134 22.02 3.54 -5.30
N HIS A 135 20.74 3.89 -5.17
CA HIS A 135 19.91 4.49 -6.22
C HIS A 135 19.85 3.67 -7.51
N VAL A 136 19.97 2.34 -7.40
CA VAL A 136 19.94 1.39 -8.52
C VAL A 136 18.57 0.69 -8.60
N ALA A 137 17.89 0.54 -7.45
CA ALA A 137 16.59 -0.07 -7.35
C ALA A 137 15.56 0.89 -6.73
N LEU A 138 14.35 0.89 -7.30
CA LEU A 138 13.21 1.63 -6.79
C LEU A 138 12.07 0.68 -6.48
N VAL A 139 11.43 0.88 -5.33
CA VAL A 139 10.18 0.20 -4.99
C VAL A 139 9.02 1.17 -5.10
N SER A 140 7.92 0.71 -5.69
CA SER A 140 6.65 1.42 -5.77
C SER A 140 5.52 0.48 -5.37
N MET A 141 4.81 0.82 -4.31
CA MET A 141 3.66 0.09 -3.81
C MET A 141 2.43 0.98 -3.91
N MET A 142 1.30 0.40 -4.29
CA MET A 142 -0.01 1.03 -4.16
C MET A 142 -0.99 0.02 -3.58
N LEU A 143 -1.53 0.32 -2.40
CA LEU A 143 -2.71 -0.34 -1.84
C LEU A 143 -3.89 0.60 -2.03
N LYS A 144 -4.79 0.27 -2.96
CA LYS A 144 -5.96 1.11 -3.21
C LYS A 144 -6.94 1.11 -2.06
N SER A 145 -7.75 2.16 -1.96
CA SER A 145 -8.77 2.33 -0.92
C SER A 145 -9.71 1.11 -0.79
N GLU A 146 -10.01 0.44 -1.90
CA GLU A 146 -10.85 -0.75 -1.97
C GLU A 146 -10.20 -1.98 -1.34
N SER A 147 -8.88 -2.00 -1.13
CA SER A 147 -8.19 -3.06 -0.37
C SER A 147 -8.44 -2.96 1.14
N PHE A 148 -9.10 -1.90 1.61
CA PHE A 148 -9.39 -1.64 3.03
C PHE A 148 -10.90 -1.59 3.30
N SER A 149 -11.31 -1.99 4.51
CA SER A 149 -12.71 -2.04 4.95
C SER A 149 -12.83 -1.79 6.46
N PRO A 150 -13.14 -0.54 6.91
CA PRO A 150 -13.31 0.67 6.13
C PRO A 150 -11.98 1.39 5.81
N PHE A 151 -12.04 2.33 4.85
CA PHE A 151 -10.99 3.29 4.53
C PHE A 151 -11.51 4.72 4.64
N ARG A 152 -10.79 5.57 5.37
CA ARG A 152 -11.02 7.00 5.46
C ARG A 152 -9.68 7.72 5.49
N CYS A 153 -9.50 8.68 4.60
CA CYS A 153 -8.37 9.58 4.58
C CYS A 153 -8.91 10.97 4.23
N ASP A 154 -8.99 11.85 5.22
CA ASP A 154 -9.63 13.17 5.08
C ASP A 154 -8.70 14.17 4.40
N ARG A 155 -7.38 13.99 4.54
CA ARG A 155 -6.33 14.83 3.94
C ARG A 155 -5.14 13.98 3.56
N ASN A 156 -4.41 14.43 2.55
CA ASN A 156 -3.16 13.79 2.16
C ASN A 156 -2.16 13.89 3.31
N ILE A 157 -1.65 12.74 3.73
CA ILE A 157 -0.74 12.62 4.86
C ILE A 157 0.40 11.66 4.51
N ALA A 158 1.62 12.08 4.82
CA ALA A 158 2.81 11.26 4.66
C ALA A 158 3.23 10.72 6.03
N LEU A 159 3.28 9.41 6.16
CA LEU A 159 3.71 8.75 7.40
C LEU A 159 5.13 8.21 7.21
N GLY A 160 6.12 8.98 7.68
CA GLY A 160 7.52 8.55 7.66
C GLY A 160 7.79 7.50 8.73
N ILE A 161 8.07 6.27 8.31
CA ILE A 161 8.20 5.11 9.18
C ILE A 161 9.51 4.38 8.92
N ASN A 162 10.22 4.05 9.99
CA ASN A 162 11.32 3.11 9.94
C ASN A 162 10.78 1.67 9.78
N LEU A 163 11.11 1.03 8.65
CA LEU A 163 10.62 -0.31 8.29
C LEU A 163 11.12 -1.41 9.22
N THR A 164 12.27 -1.22 9.88
CA THR A 164 12.76 -2.16 10.90
C THR A 164 11.86 -2.16 12.14
N SER A 165 11.42 -0.97 12.58
CA SER A 165 10.46 -0.81 13.69
C SER A 165 9.08 -1.35 13.31
N LEU A 166 8.60 -1.02 12.11
CA LEU A 166 7.32 -1.52 11.60
C LEU A 166 7.31 -3.06 11.51
N THR A 167 8.40 -3.67 11.04
CA THR A 167 8.54 -5.14 10.99
C THR A 167 8.41 -5.77 12.38
N LYS A 168 8.95 -5.13 13.43
CA LYS A 168 8.83 -5.65 14.82
C LYS A 168 7.39 -5.61 15.30
N VAL A 169 6.66 -4.54 15.02
CA VAL A 169 5.23 -4.40 15.38
C VAL A 169 4.37 -5.40 14.62
N LEU A 170 4.56 -5.54 13.30
CA LEU A 170 3.81 -6.49 12.46
C LEU A 170 4.08 -7.97 12.81
N ARG A 171 5.19 -8.28 13.50
CA ARG A 171 5.44 -9.64 14.03
C ARG A 171 4.54 -10.01 15.20
N CYS A 172 3.97 -9.04 15.90
CA CYS A 172 3.05 -9.28 17.02
C CYS A 172 1.68 -9.77 16.55
N ALA A 173 1.33 -9.53 15.29
CA ALA A 173 0.08 -9.95 14.66
C ALA A 173 0.15 -11.39 14.11
N GLN A 174 -0.95 -12.13 14.29
CA GLN A 174 -1.21 -13.36 13.56
C GLN A 174 -1.63 -13.08 12.12
N SER A 175 -1.58 -14.09 11.26
CA SER A 175 -1.87 -13.92 9.82
C SER A 175 -3.32 -13.51 9.56
N GLU A 176 -4.26 -14.03 10.36
CA GLU A 176 -5.71 -13.78 10.22
C GLU A 176 -6.20 -12.63 11.11
N ASP A 177 -5.29 -11.93 11.82
CA ASP A 177 -5.67 -10.76 12.59
C ASP A 177 -6.03 -9.61 11.65
N ILE A 178 -7.05 -8.86 12.03
CA ILE A 178 -7.48 -7.64 11.33
C ILE A 178 -6.56 -6.51 11.79
N LEU A 179 -5.99 -5.77 10.84
CA LEU A 179 -5.13 -4.63 11.13
C LEU A 179 -5.89 -3.32 10.89
N THR A 180 -5.86 -2.41 11.84
CA THR A 180 -6.34 -1.03 11.67
C THR A 180 -5.20 -0.04 11.91
N MET A 181 -4.95 0.83 10.93
CA MET A 181 -4.00 1.93 11.03
C MET A 181 -4.76 3.22 11.31
N LYS A 182 -4.30 4.00 12.29
CA LYS A 182 -4.88 5.31 12.64
C LYS A 182 -3.80 6.38 12.78
N ALA A 183 -4.05 7.55 12.22
CA ALA A 183 -3.20 8.72 12.39
C ALA A 183 -4.02 10.02 12.44
N GLU A 184 -3.53 11.00 13.17
CA GLU A 184 -4.08 12.37 13.26
C GLU A 184 -3.57 13.26 12.10
N ASP A 185 -3.91 14.55 12.06
CA ASP A 185 -3.59 15.48 10.95
C ASP A 185 -2.09 15.82 10.88
N ALA A 186 -1.48 16.04 12.04
CA ALA A 186 -0.03 16.26 12.21
C ALA A 186 0.50 15.22 13.21
N PRO A 187 0.60 13.95 12.80
CA PRO A 187 0.87 12.87 13.72
C PRO A 187 2.36 12.83 14.06
N ASP A 188 2.65 12.81 15.36
CA ASP A 188 3.97 12.37 15.85
C ASP A 188 4.06 10.84 15.91
N VAL A 189 2.91 10.17 15.89
CA VAL A 189 2.75 8.72 16.02
C VAL A 189 1.67 8.19 15.09
N VAL A 190 1.87 6.99 14.59
CA VAL A 190 0.83 6.18 13.95
C VAL A 190 0.48 5.01 14.87
N ASN A 191 -0.82 4.78 15.05
CA ASN A 191 -1.34 3.67 15.84
C ASN A 191 -1.66 2.48 14.93
N PHE A 192 -1.19 1.30 15.34
CA PHE A 192 -1.53 0.01 14.75
C PHE A 192 -2.33 -0.80 15.76
N THR A 193 -3.58 -1.08 15.44
CA THR A 193 -4.47 -1.96 16.22
C THR A 193 -4.60 -3.30 15.50
N PHE A 194 -4.33 -4.41 16.20
CA PHE A 194 -4.57 -5.77 15.73
C PHE A 194 -5.72 -6.40 16.51
N GLU A 195 -6.75 -6.83 15.80
CA GLU A 195 -7.93 -7.51 16.35
C GLU A 195 -7.93 -8.97 15.88
N SER A 196 -7.96 -9.91 16.82
CA SER A 196 -8.07 -11.33 16.47
C SER A 196 -9.51 -11.68 16.06
N ALA A 197 -9.67 -12.42 14.97
CA ALA A 197 -10.98 -12.90 14.54
C ALA A 197 -11.53 -14.05 15.41
N GLU A 198 -10.63 -14.86 16.00
CA GLU A 198 -10.98 -16.07 16.77
C GLU A 198 -11.09 -15.81 18.28
N SER A 199 -10.40 -14.79 18.77
CA SER A 199 -10.33 -14.47 20.19
C SER A 199 -10.64 -13.00 20.43
N ASP A 200 -11.14 -12.65 21.62
CA ASP A 200 -11.38 -11.25 22.01
C ASP A 200 -10.07 -10.54 22.40
N ARG A 201 -9.01 -10.78 21.62
CA ARG A 201 -7.70 -10.18 21.81
C ARG A 201 -7.56 -8.95 20.92
N LEU A 202 -7.31 -7.82 21.57
CA LEU A 202 -7.00 -6.55 20.93
C LEU A 202 -5.59 -6.11 21.37
N SER A 203 -4.75 -5.74 20.41
CA SER A 203 -3.36 -5.31 20.66
C SER A 203 -3.10 -3.98 19.94
N GLU A 204 -2.73 -2.96 20.69
CA GLU A 204 -2.45 -1.61 20.18
C GLU A 204 -0.97 -1.28 20.31
N TYR A 205 -0.40 -0.71 19.26
CA TYR A 205 1.01 -0.31 19.20
C TYR A 205 1.16 1.04 18.53
N ASP A 206 1.86 1.95 19.19
CA ASP A 206 2.21 3.25 18.61
C ASP A 206 3.64 3.23 18.07
N ILE A 207 3.79 3.65 16.81
CA ILE A 207 5.10 3.87 16.18
C ILE A 207 5.32 5.36 16.02
N LYS A 208 6.45 5.84 16.52
CA LYS A 208 6.89 7.23 16.29
C LYS A 208 7.21 7.44 14.82
N LEU A 209 6.65 8.50 14.28
CA LEU A 209 6.91 8.96 12.93
C LEU A 209 8.20 9.76 12.89
N MET A 210 8.74 9.90 11.68
CA MET A 210 9.93 10.68 11.39
C MET A 210 9.71 11.51 10.14
N ASP A 211 10.33 12.68 10.11
CA ASP A 211 10.36 13.51 8.92
C ASP A 211 11.36 12.91 7.93
N ILE A 212 10.84 12.39 6.81
CA ILE A 212 11.63 11.87 5.71
C ILE A 212 11.36 12.75 4.50
N ASP A 213 12.43 13.28 3.92
CA ASP A 213 12.34 14.08 2.71
C ASP A 213 11.75 13.24 1.57
N GLN A 214 10.74 13.80 0.93
CA GLN A 214 9.93 13.11 -0.05
C GLN A 214 10.41 13.44 -1.46
N GLU A 215 11.27 12.60 -2.03
CA GLU A 215 11.63 12.67 -3.45
C GLU A 215 10.70 11.76 -4.27
N HIS A 216 9.55 12.31 -4.66
CA HIS A 216 8.65 11.63 -5.59
C HIS A 216 9.24 11.60 -6.99
N LEU A 217 9.50 10.38 -7.47
CA LEU A 217 9.94 10.14 -8.83
C LEU A 217 8.72 9.86 -9.70
N GLY A 218 8.48 10.73 -10.68
CA GLY A 218 7.49 10.49 -11.72
C GLY A 218 7.91 9.29 -12.54
N ILE A 219 7.15 8.19 -12.45
CA ILE A 219 7.34 7.00 -13.28
C ILE A 219 6.56 7.22 -14.57
N PRO A 220 7.22 7.39 -15.74
CA PRO A 220 6.52 7.57 -17.00
C PRO A 220 5.86 6.27 -17.46
N ASP A 221 4.75 6.39 -18.19
CA ASP A 221 4.14 5.27 -18.90
C ASP A 221 5.05 4.87 -20.07
N THR A 222 5.79 3.77 -19.92
CA THR A 222 6.72 3.26 -20.91
C THR A 222 6.17 2.02 -21.60
N GLU A 223 6.38 1.95 -22.92
CA GLU A 223 6.15 0.74 -23.69
C GLU A 223 7.35 -0.19 -23.52
N TYR A 224 7.08 -1.44 -23.14
CA TYR A 224 8.10 -2.45 -22.93
C TYR A 224 8.24 -3.35 -24.17
N ALA A 225 9.48 -3.69 -24.51
CA ALA A 225 9.81 -4.54 -25.65
C ALA A 225 9.41 -6.00 -25.41
N ALA A 226 9.54 -6.47 -24.17
CA ALA A 226 9.09 -7.79 -23.75
C ALA A 226 8.32 -7.70 -22.43
N THR A 227 7.18 -8.40 -22.37
CA THR A 227 6.39 -8.60 -21.15
C THR A 227 6.23 -10.09 -20.91
N ILE A 228 6.69 -10.56 -19.76
CA ILE A 228 6.74 -11.96 -19.38
C ILE A 228 5.93 -12.14 -18.11
N SER A 229 4.87 -12.95 -18.15
CA SER A 229 4.14 -13.40 -16.97
C SER A 229 4.51 -14.84 -16.67
N LEU A 230 4.98 -15.11 -15.45
CA LEU A 230 5.39 -16.45 -15.02
C LEU A 230 5.05 -16.69 -13.54
N PRO A 231 5.04 -17.95 -13.07
CA PRO A 231 4.82 -18.25 -11.66
C PRO A 231 5.93 -17.63 -10.79
N SER A 232 5.54 -16.97 -9.70
CA SER A 232 6.50 -16.30 -8.80
C SER A 232 7.47 -17.30 -8.14
N SER A 233 6.99 -18.52 -7.87
CA SER A 233 7.79 -19.62 -7.33
C SER A 233 8.87 -20.11 -8.30
N GLU A 234 8.58 -20.14 -9.60
CA GLU A 234 9.55 -20.52 -10.63
C GLU A 234 10.61 -19.42 -10.80
N PHE A 235 10.18 -18.15 -10.84
CA PHE A 235 11.11 -17.02 -10.87
C PHE A 235 12.06 -17.03 -9.66
N GLN A 236 11.52 -17.22 -8.46
CA GLN A 236 12.31 -17.32 -7.23
C GLN A 236 13.30 -18.48 -7.24
N ARG A 237 12.93 -19.62 -7.83
CA ARG A 237 13.81 -20.78 -7.97
C ARG A 237 14.96 -20.46 -8.92
N ILE A 238 14.66 -19.90 -10.09
CA ILE A 238 15.66 -19.52 -11.10
C ILE A 238 16.66 -18.53 -10.52
N THR A 239 16.20 -17.45 -9.87
CA THR A 239 17.11 -16.45 -9.29
C THR A 239 17.98 -17.05 -8.19
N ARG A 240 17.44 -17.97 -7.38
CA ARG A 240 18.20 -18.65 -6.32
C ARG A 240 19.26 -19.57 -6.89
N ASP A 241 18.91 -20.41 -7.86
CA ASP A 241 19.81 -21.38 -8.47
C ASP A 241 20.97 -20.65 -9.20
N LEU A 242 20.67 -19.57 -9.93
CA LEU A 242 21.69 -18.78 -10.62
C LEU A 242 22.54 -17.93 -9.66
N SER A 243 22.00 -17.48 -8.53
CA SER A 243 22.77 -16.71 -7.52
C SER A 243 23.89 -17.51 -6.86
N ALA A 244 23.81 -18.85 -6.91
CA ALA A 244 24.87 -19.71 -6.42
C ALA A 244 26.07 -19.81 -7.40
N LEU A 245 25.87 -19.41 -8.67
CA LEU A 245 26.87 -19.53 -9.73
C LEU A 245 27.51 -18.19 -10.08
N SER A 246 26.74 -17.10 -10.07
CA SER A 246 27.20 -15.76 -10.44
C SER A 246 26.47 -14.66 -9.67
N GLU A 247 27.04 -13.46 -9.66
CA GLU A 247 26.40 -12.26 -9.10
C GLU A 247 25.46 -11.56 -10.10
N SER A 248 25.54 -11.92 -11.39
CA SER A 248 24.79 -11.28 -12.47
C SER A 248 24.05 -12.31 -13.32
N VAL A 249 22.88 -11.92 -13.83
CA VAL A 249 22.09 -12.71 -14.78
C VAL A 249 21.77 -11.88 -16.01
N SER A 250 22.03 -12.44 -17.19
CA SER A 250 21.55 -11.94 -18.47
C SER A 250 20.16 -12.52 -18.72
N ILE A 251 19.16 -11.65 -18.82
CA ILE A 251 17.79 -12.00 -19.19
C ILE A 251 17.61 -11.64 -20.66
N GLU A 252 17.46 -12.66 -21.50
CA GLU A 252 17.30 -12.51 -22.95
C GLU A 252 15.95 -13.07 -23.37
N CYS A 253 15.13 -12.23 -24.03
CA CYS A 253 13.84 -12.61 -24.57
C CYS A 253 13.87 -12.59 -26.10
N THR A 254 13.56 -13.74 -26.70
CA THR A 254 13.50 -13.95 -28.15
C THR A 254 12.22 -14.67 -28.53
N LYS A 255 12.00 -14.91 -29.83
CA LYS A 255 10.84 -15.65 -30.32
C LYS A 255 10.75 -17.08 -29.77
N ASP A 256 11.88 -17.66 -29.34
CA ASP A 256 11.93 -19.01 -28.80
C ASP A 256 11.55 -19.09 -27.32
N GLY A 257 11.52 -17.95 -26.61
CA GLY A 257 11.20 -17.85 -25.20
C GLY A 257 12.10 -16.85 -24.45
N VAL A 258 12.04 -16.90 -23.11
CA VAL A 258 12.95 -16.16 -22.23
C VAL A 258 14.04 -17.07 -21.72
N SER A 259 15.28 -16.61 -21.76
CA SER A 259 16.44 -17.30 -21.21
C SER A 259 17.12 -16.47 -20.13
N PHE A 260 17.42 -17.11 -19.00
CA PHE A 260 18.18 -16.59 -17.88
C PHE A 260 19.55 -17.24 -17.89
N LYS A 261 20.58 -16.47 -18.22
CA LYS A 261 21.96 -16.95 -18.40
C LYS A 261 22.87 -16.30 -17.38
N CYS A 262 23.78 -17.07 -16.79
CA CYS A 262 24.83 -16.54 -15.94
C CYS A 262 26.18 -17.16 -16.32
N ASN A 263 27.22 -16.33 -16.27
CA ASN A 263 28.61 -16.73 -16.41
C ASN A 263 29.29 -16.44 -15.07
N GLY A 264 29.98 -17.41 -14.50
CA GLY A 264 30.61 -17.30 -13.19
C GLY A 264 31.81 -18.22 -13.06
N ASP A 265 32.63 -17.97 -12.04
CA ASP A 265 33.94 -18.62 -11.89
C ASP A 265 33.85 -20.14 -11.72
N ILE A 266 32.77 -20.60 -11.07
CA ILE A 266 32.53 -22.02 -10.78
C ILE A 266 31.93 -22.73 -12.01
N GLY A 267 31.24 -22.00 -12.89
CA GLY A 267 30.60 -22.53 -14.07
C GLY A 267 29.47 -21.65 -14.61
N ASN A 268 28.90 -22.08 -15.72
CA ASN A 268 27.86 -21.35 -16.44
C ASN A 268 26.50 -21.98 -16.19
N GLY A 269 25.46 -21.14 -16.04
CA GLY A 269 24.08 -21.56 -15.88
C GLY A 269 23.20 -20.97 -16.99
N SER A 270 22.25 -21.76 -17.48
CA SER A 270 21.25 -21.29 -18.45
C SER A 270 19.92 -22.00 -18.22
N VAL A 271 18.88 -21.22 -17.96
CA VAL A 271 17.50 -21.71 -17.84
C VAL A 271 16.67 -21.04 -18.94
N THR A 272 15.93 -21.81 -19.72
CA THR A 272 15.06 -21.28 -20.79
C THR A 272 13.63 -21.68 -20.53
N LEU A 273 12.75 -20.68 -20.46
CA LEU A 273 11.31 -20.85 -20.35
C LEU A 273 10.66 -20.51 -21.68
N ARG A 274 9.75 -21.37 -22.13
CA ARG A 274 8.94 -21.14 -23.32
C ARG A 274 7.51 -20.82 -22.92
N SER A 275 6.81 -20.08 -23.76
CA SER A 275 5.40 -19.83 -23.52
C SER A 275 4.63 -21.15 -23.52
N HIS A 276 3.78 -21.31 -22.53
CA HIS A 276 3.08 -22.55 -22.25
C HIS A 276 1.76 -22.22 -21.55
N THR A 277 0.69 -22.89 -22.00
CA THR A 277 -0.63 -22.82 -21.38
C THR A 277 -1.04 -24.23 -20.92
N ASN A 278 -1.28 -24.39 -19.63
CA ASN A 278 -1.86 -25.55 -19.00
C ASN A 278 -3.33 -25.27 -18.65
N VAL A 279 -4.25 -26.06 -19.20
CA VAL A 279 -5.68 -25.91 -18.90
C VAL A 279 -6.02 -26.45 -17.50
N GLU A 280 -5.28 -27.45 -17.02
CA GLU A 280 -5.54 -28.07 -15.71
C GLU A 280 -4.94 -27.26 -14.55
N LYS A 281 -3.84 -26.55 -14.80
CA LYS A 281 -3.12 -25.74 -13.81
C LYS A 281 -2.75 -24.37 -14.37
N PRO A 282 -3.72 -23.44 -14.50
CA PRO A 282 -3.48 -22.13 -15.07
C PRO A 282 -2.42 -21.31 -14.31
N ASP A 283 -2.24 -21.58 -13.01
CA ASP A 283 -1.23 -20.91 -12.16
C ASP A 283 0.22 -21.25 -12.54
N GLN A 284 0.43 -22.22 -13.43
CA GLN A 284 1.76 -22.58 -13.96
C GLN A 284 2.02 -22.04 -15.37
N ASN A 285 1.08 -21.27 -15.92
CA ASN A 285 1.20 -20.74 -17.26
C ASN A 285 2.33 -19.71 -17.36
N ILE A 286 2.95 -19.71 -18.53
CA ILE A 286 3.98 -18.74 -18.89
C ILE A 286 3.52 -18.03 -20.16
N GLU A 287 3.27 -16.72 -20.04
CA GLU A 287 2.88 -15.86 -21.14
C GLU A 287 4.05 -14.94 -21.50
N ILE A 288 4.41 -14.90 -22.78
CA ILE A 288 5.51 -14.09 -23.28
C ILE A 288 4.98 -13.25 -24.44
N ASN A 289 4.88 -11.94 -24.22
CA ASN A 289 4.52 -10.96 -25.23
C ASN A 289 5.79 -10.23 -25.65
N LEU A 290 6.25 -10.48 -26.88
CA LEU A 290 7.49 -9.93 -27.42
C LEU A 290 7.20 -9.01 -28.61
N SER A 291 7.51 -7.74 -28.46
CA SER A 291 7.54 -6.75 -29.54
C SER A 291 8.90 -6.78 -30.24
N GLU A 292 9.99 -6.69 -29.46
CA GLU A 292 11.37 -6.66 -29.97
C GLU A 292 12.30 -7.51 -29.09
N PRO A 293 13.29 -8.22 -29.67
CA PRO A 293 14.27 -8.96 -28.89
C PRO A 293 15.04 -8.05 -27.94
N VAL A 294 15.20 -8.48 -26.69
CA VAL A 294 15.86 -7.71 -25.63
C VAL A 294 16.79 -8.62 -24.85
N ALA A 295 17.99 -8.13 -24.54
CA ALA A 295 18.99 -8.85 -23.76
C ALA A 295 19.66 -7.87 -22.80
N LEU A 296 19.37 -8.01 -21.50
CA LEU A 296 19.86 -7.11 -20.46
C LEU A 296 20.42 -7.89 -19.29
N THR A 297 21.46 -7.35 -18.68
CA THR A 297 22.11 -7.96 -17.51
C THR A 297 21.68 -7.26 -16.23
N PHE A 298 21.36 -8.02 -15.19
CA PHE A 298 20.92 -7.51 -13.89
C PHE A 298 21.70 -8.14 -12.74
N SER A 299 21.73 -7.46 -11.60
CA SER A 299 22.30 -8.02 -10.38
C SER A 299 21.33 -9.01 -9.73
N LEU A 300 21.80 -10.25 -9.52
CA LEU A 300 21.04 -11.31 -8.86
C LEU A 300 20.74 -10.99 -7.40
N LYS A 301 21.58 -10.19 -6.74
CA LYS A 301 21.36 -9.73 -5.36
C LYS A 301 20.03 -8.98 -5.21
N TYR A 302 19.73 -8.07 -6.13
CA TYR A 302 18.47 -7.31 -6.12
C TYR A 302 17.27 -8.19 -6.50
N LEU A 303 17.42 -9.03 -7.53
CA LEU A 303 16.35 -9.96 -7.93
C LEU A 303 15.97 -10.92 -6.81
N MET A 304 16.95 -11.40 -6.04
CA MET A 304 16.70 -12.23 -4.85
C MET A 304 15.93 -11.49 -3.76
N ASN A 305 16.16 -10.19 -3.59
CA ASN A 305 15.34 -9.37 -2.69
C ASN A 305 13.91 -9.23 -3.20
N PHE A 306 13.71 -8.94 -4.50
CA PHE A 306 12.37 -8.82 -5.08
C PHE A 306 11.59 -10.13 -4.98
N CYS A 307 12.26 -11.28 -5.10
CA CYS A 307 11.63 -12.59 -4.94
C CYS A 307 11.04 -12.86 -3.55
N LYS A 308 11.34 -12.04 -2.52
CA LYS A 308 10.67 -12.11 -1.21
C LYS A 308 9.18 -11.75 -1.30
N ALA A 309 8.77 -11.01 -2.33
CA ALA A 309 7.37 -10.71 -2.62
C ALA A 309 6.59 -11.89 -3.21
N SER A 310 7.21 -13.05 -3.49
CA SER A 310 6.52 -14.22 -4.07
C SER A 310 5.37 -14.75 -3.19
N GLY A 311 5.37 -14.44 -1.89
CA GLY A 311 4.26 -14.77 -0.98
C GLY A 311 3.02 -13.89 -1.15
N LEU A 312 3.10 -12.79 -1.90
CA LEU A 312 2.02 -11.84 -2.16
C LEU A 312 1.17 -12.23 -3.38
N SER A 313 1.80 -12.80 -4.41
CA SER A 313 1.14 -13.16 -5.66
C SER A 313 1.72 -14.47 -6.22
N GLY A 314 0.85 -15.34 -6.72
CA GLY A 314 1.25 -16.61 -7.35
C GLY A 314 1.94 -16.41 -8.70
N SER A 315 1.80 -15.23 -9.32
CA SER A 315 2.44 -14.85 -10.57
C SER A 315 3.30 -13.59 -10.38
N VAL A 316 4.29 -13.44 -11.23
CA VAL A 316 5.13 -12.24 -11.33
C VAL A 316 5.20 -11.83 -12.80
N LYS A 317 5.15 -10.51 -13.03
CA LYS A 317 5.27 -9.92 -14.36
C LYS A 317 6.62 -9.21 -14.48
N LEU A 318 7.40 -9.58 -15.49
CA LEU A 318 8.68 -8.96 -15.84
C LEU A 318 8.50 -8.16 -17.12
N CYS A 319 8.85 -6.88 -17.09
CA CYS A 319 8.82 -6.03 -18.27
C CYS A 319 10.23 -5.50 -18.58
N LEU A 320 10.71 -5.73 -19.81
CA LEU A 320 12.06 -5.41 -20.26
C LEU A 320 12.03 -4.51 -21.49
N SER A 321 12.95 -3.55 -21.55
CA SER A 321 13.31 -2.78 -22.75
C SER A 321 14.70 -2.15 -22.55
N ASN A 322 15.46 -1.94 -23.64
CA ASN A 322 16.89 -1.59 -23.57
C ASN A 322 17.18 -0.24 -22.88
N GLU A 323 16.22 0.69 -22.89
CA GLU A 323 16.42 2.06 -22.40
C GLU A 323 15.70 2.33 -21.07
N VAL A 324 15.07 1.32 -20.46
CA VAL A 324 14.29 1.48 -19.24
C VAL A 324 14.68 0.43 -18.20
N PRO A 325 14.54 0.73 -16.89
CA PRO A 325 14.74 -0.26 -15.84
C PRO A 325 13.82 -1.48 -16.03
N LEU A 326 14.31 -2.65 -15.63
CA LEU A 326 13.48 -3.84 -15.50
C LEU A 326 12.38 -3.56 -14.48
N LEU A 327 11.13 -3.76 -14.89
CA LEU A 327 9.98 -3.75 -13.98
C LEU A 327 9.66 -5.19 -13.57
N VAL A 328 9.62 -5.43 -12.26
CA VAL A 328 9.14 -6.67 -11.63
C VAL A 328 7.88 -6.33 -10.83
N GLU A 329 6.73 -6.78 -11.31
CA GLU A 329 5.42 -6.48 -10.71
C GLU A 329 4.80 -7.73 -10.09
N TYR A 330 4.38 -7.58 -8.84
CA TYR A 330 3.51 -8.53 -8.13
C TYR A 330 2.12 -7.89 -7.99
N GLY A 331 1.14 -8.45 -8.70
CA GLY A 331 -0.24 -8.00 -8.62
C GLY A 331 -0.90 -8.41 -7.29
N LEU A 332 -1.59 -7.47 -6.66
CA LEU A 332 -2.36 -7.65 -5.43
C LEU A 332 -3.87 -7.51 -5.73
N ALA A 333 -4.72 -7.76 -4.74
CA ALA A 333 -6.17 -7.61 -4.88
C ALA A 333 -6.58 -6.17 -5.23
N ASN A 334 -7.73 -6.01 -5.91
CA ASN A 334 -8.33 -4.71 -6.23
C ASN A 334 -7.44 -3.78 -7.07
N ASN A 335 -6.64 -4.33 -7.98
CA ASN A 335 -5.66 -3.57 -8.81
C ASN A 335 -4.59 -2.86 -7.99
N SER A 336 -4.37 -3.27 -6.75
CA SER A 336 -3.20 -2.90 -5.94
C SER A 336 -1.96 -3.63 -6.47
N TYR A 337 -0.77 -3.11 -6.20
CA TYR A 337 0.47 -3.70 -6.72
C TYR A 337 1.67 -3.43 -5.83
N LEU A 338 2.68 -4.29 -5.98
CA LEU A 338 4.05 -4.05 -5.55
C LEU A 338 4.98 -4.17 -6.75
N ARG A 339 5.61 -3.07 -7.14
CA ARG A 339 6.49 -2.95 -8.29
C ARG A 339 7.91 -2.65 -7.84
N PHE A 340 8.86 -3.34 -8.46
CA PHE A 340 10.28 -3.07 -8.32
C PHE A 340 10.84 -2.66 -9.66
N TYR A 341 11.67 -1.63 -9.67
CA TYR A 341 12.42 -1.18 -10.83
C TYR A 341 13.90 -1.40 -10.58
N LEU A 342 14.60 -1.97 -11.54
CA LEU A 342 16.03 -2.25 -11.42
C LEU A 342 16.77 -1.81 -12.67
N ALA A 343 17.74 -0.91 -12.51
CA ALA A 343 18.58 -0.51 -13.61
C ALA A 343 19.42 -1.70 -14.13
N PRO A 344 19.56 -1.86 -15.45
CA PRO A 344 20.45 -2.87 -16.01
C PRO A 344 21.90 -2.52 -15.66
N LYS A 345 22.73 -3.56 -15.51
CA LYS A 345 24.18 -3.40 -15.54
C LYS A 345 24.55 -3.03 -16.96
N ILE A 346 25.16 -1.86 -17.13
CA ILE A 346 25.83 -1.49 -18.36
C ILE A 346 26.99 -2.48 -18.50
N GLY A 347 26.98 -3.30 -19.56
CA GLY A 347 28.17 -4.08 -19.89
C GLY A 347 29.29 -3.11 -20.28
N ASP A 348 30.52 -3.42 -19.91
CA ASP A 348 31.65 -2.78 -20.58
C ASP A 348 31.51 -3.14 -22.07
N GLU A 349 31.06 -2.18 -22.88
CA GLU A 349 31.18 -2.29 -24.33
C GLU A 349 32.69 -2.34 -24.61
N GLU A 350 33.22 -3.53 -24.88
CA GLU A 350 34.55 -3.67 -25.51
C GLU A 350 34.55 -3.09 -26.93
#